data_AF-A0A9P5SL60-F1
#
_entry.id   AF-A0A9P5SL60-F1
#
_cell.length_a   1.000
_cell.length_b   1.000
_cell.length_c   1.000
_cell.angle_alpha   90.00
_cell.angle_beta   90.00
_cell.angle_gamma   90.00
#
_symmetry.space_group_name_H-M   'P 1'
#
loop_
_entity.id
_entity.type
_entity.pdbx_description
1 polymer ?
#
loop_
_entity_poly.entity_id
_entity_poly.type
_entity_poly.pdbx_seq_one_letter_code
_entity_poly.pdbx_strand_id
1 'polypeptide(L)'
;MGKKHGDGGGLFAAYLAAMPEKPATTEAQTDTYLPDSMKASTLLEQIGSERSWSTRDVEKDVDILERNRLYTIKELRVLSPESWQAIELLPLVKDLLRNAVNPPVDYAKLKQEKKKMKKEKKERKKQEKRVKMNSLSMADKKDKKGKKDKKDKRDKKDKKDKDVKEVGEELKEVDDKEIMPVGEEATSTESSHTKAGDDGLVTIHKKNERKLDDDDEEASSSSSSSSSSSSSSSSSSSDSSDSDPEMEAKTPTVTASQLPFVKTPGNSALLPGPGRIQPMGNRIRVTAGNGTTYEVDRFCPHKHVDLATKGVVVGNTLFCNKHNWAFALDNKGYCSKHRATVNACKVDW
;
A
#
# COMPACT_ATOMS: atom_id res chain seq x y z
N MET A 1 -16.28 -44.22 52.45
CA MET A 1 -16.11 -44.74 51.08
C MET A 1 -15.50 -43.64 50.21
N GLY A 2 -14.17 -43.62 50.09
CA GLY A 2 -13.44 -42.58 49.35
C GLY A 2 -13.21 -42.99 47.90
N LYS A 3 -13.74 -42.20 46.96
CA LYS A 3 -13.46 -42.34 45.52
C LYS A 3 -12.18 -41.57 45.18
N LYS A 4 -11.12 -42.31 44.89
CA LYS A 4 -9.89 -41.78 44.28
C LYS A 4 -10.19 -41.41 42.83
N HIS A 5 -10.11 -40.13 42.49
CA HIS A 5 -10.02 -39.67 41.11
C HIS A 5 -8.57 -39.87 40.65
N GLY A 6 -8.38 -40.81 39.72
CA GLY A 6 -7.12 -40.99 39.01
C GLY A 6 -7.02 -39.94 37.91
N ASP A 7 -6.21 -38.93 38.16
CA ASP A 7 -5.82 -37.95 37.15
C ASP A 7 -4.74 -38.57 36.27
N GLY A 8 -5.19 -39.42 35.33
CA GLY A 8 -4.36 -40.07 34.33
C GLY A 8 -4.04 -39.10 33.20
N GLY A 9 -3.28 -38.04 33.50
CA GLY A 9 -2.64 -37.20 32.50
C GLY A 9 -1.67 -38.06 31.69
N GLY A 10 -2.15 -38.59 30.56
CA GLY A 10 -1.38 -39.49 29.71
C GLY A 10 -0.05 -38.86 29.31
N LEU A 11 1.00 -39.68 29.31
CA LEU A 11 2.39 -39.33 28.98
C LEU A 11 2.50 -38.55 27.65
N PHE A 12 1.54 -38.75 26.76
CA PHE A 12 1.41 -38.02 25.49
C PHE A 12 1.05 -36.53 25.65
N ALA A 13 0.26 -36.16 26.67
CA ALA A 13 -0.04 -34.76 26.98
C ALA A 13 1.18 -34.03 27.54
N ALA A 14 2.01 -34.71 28.34
CA ALA A 14 3.29 -34.17 28.78
C ALA A 14 4.27 -33.98 27.61
N TYR A 15 4.27 -34.89 26.63
CA TYR A 15 5.09 -34.76 25.42
C TYR A 15 4.66 -33.58 24.52
N LEU A 16 3.35 -33.36 24.35
CA LEU A 16 2.84 -32.20 23.62
C LEU A 16 3.10 -30.87 24.35
N ALA A 17 3.06 -30.86 25.68
CA ALA A 17 3.37 -29.68 26.49
C ALA A 17 4.88 -29.38 26.59
N ALA A 18 5.73 -30.40 26.42
CA ALA A 18 7.19 -30.27 26.48
C ALA A 18 7.83 -29.93 25.12
N MET A 19 7.04 -29.86 24.03
CA MET A 19 7.56 -29.27 22.81
C MET A 19 7.80 -27.78 23.07
N PRO A 20 9.02 -27.27 22.83
CA PRO A 20 9.28 -25.84 22.96
C PRO A 20 8.30 -25.14 22.04
N GLU A 21 7.40 -24.35 22.64
CA GLU A 21 6.52 -23.49 21.87
C GLU A 21 7.45 -22.63 21.01
N LYS A 22 7.49 -22.95 19.70
CA LYS A 22 8.02 -22.04 18.70
C LYS A 22 7.38 -20.71 19.08
N PRO A 23 8.18 -19.67 19.40
CA PRO A 23 7.61 -18.38 19.76
C PRO A 23 6.56 -18.11 18.71
N ALA A 24 5.32 -17.91 19.15
CA ALA A 24 4.26 -17.43 18.30
C ALA A 24 4.64 -15.99 17.95
N THR A 25 5.71 -15.83 17.18
CA THR A 25 5.96 -14.65 16.41
C THR A 25 4.72 -14.58 15.55
N THR A 26 3.84 -13.67 15.96
CA THR A 26 3.04 -12.86 15.06
C THR A 26 4.03 -12.07 14.19
N GLU A 27 4.89 -12.80 13.48
CA GLU A 27 5.43 -12.44 12.20
C GLU A 27 4.20 -12.34 11.31
N ALA A 28 3.54 -11.18 11.38
CA ALA A 28 3.16 -10.52 10.16
C ALA A 28 4.34 -10.77 9.23
N GLN A 29 4.11 -11.56 8.18
CA GLN A 29 5.08 -11.86 7.14
C GLN A 29 5.54 -10.50 6.63
N THR A 30 6.58 -9.97 7.28
CA THR A 30 7.36 -8.88 6.76
C THR A 30 8.06 -9.59 5.64
N ASP A 31 7.44 -9.46 4.46
CA ASP A 31 8.00 -9.79 3.16
C ASP A 31 9.52 -9.71 3.29
N THR A 32 10.19 -10.81 2.95
CA THR A 32 11.61 -11.11 3.17
C THR A 32 12.51 -10.13 2.42
N TYR A 33 12.39 -8.85 2.72
CA TYR A 33 13.17 -7.78 2.16
C TYR A 33 14.58 -7.94 2.69
N LEU A 34 15.54 -7.86 1.79
CA LEU A 34 16.95 -7.80 2.16
C LEU A 34 17.14 -6.63 3.14
N PRO A 35 17.97 -6.82 4.18
CA PRO A 35 18.17 -5.78 5.20
C PRO A 35 18.80 -4.54 4.57
N ASP A 36 18.30 -3.37 4.97
CA ASP A 36 18.75 -2.07 4.44
C ASP A 36 20.26 -1.80 4.64
N SER A 37 20.86 -2.43 5.66
CA SER A 37 22.28 -2.32 6.00
C SER A 37 23.21 -3.18 5.15
N MET A 38 22.66 -4.09 4.33
CA MET A 38 23.47 -4.95 3.46
C MET A 38 24.12 -4.12 2.34
N LYS A 39 25.38 -4.42 2.04
CA LYS A 39 26.15 -3.72 1.01
C LYS A 39 25.63 -4.06 -0.38
N ALA A 40 25.59 -3.05 -1.24
CA ALA A 40 25.21 -3.21 -2.65
C ALA A 40 26.19 -4.10 -3.41
N SER A 41 27.49 -4.04 -3.09
CA SER A 41 28.52 -4.89 -3.68
C SER A 41 28.28 -6.38 -3.36
N THR A 42 27.98 -6.72 -2.11
CA THR A 42 27.67 -8.09 -1.70
C THR A 42 26.43 -8.65 -2.41
N LEU A 43 25.41 -7.81 -2.61
CA LEU A 43 24.23 -8.20 -3.40
C LEU A 43 24.60 -8.49 -4.86
N LEU A 44 25.43 -7.62 -5.45
CA LEU A 44 25.84 -7.74 -6.85
C LEU A 44 26.74 -8.96 -7.09
N GLU A 45 27.68 -9.24 -6.17
CA GLU A 45 28.50 -10.45 -6.17
C GLU A 45 27.66 -11.72 -6.09
N GLN A 46 26.61 -11.72 -5.25
CA GLN A 46 25.69 -12.83 -5.14
C GLN A 46 24.94 -13.06 -6.47
N ILE A 47 24.35 -12.00 -7.05
CA ILE A 47 23.66 -12.07 -8.34
C ILE A 47 24.61 -12.53 -9.45
N GLY A 48 25.83 -12.00 -9.48
CA GLY A 48 26.87 -12.37 -10.44
C GLY A 48 27.24 -13.85 -10.31
N SER A 49 27.38 -14.35 -9.08
CA SER A 49 27.64 -15.77 -8.82
C SER A 49 26.50 -16.68 -9.30
N GLU A 50 25.25 -16.29 -9.03
CA GLU A 50 24.05 -17.04 -9.46
C GLU A 50 23.87 -17.06 -10.98
N ARG A 51 24.32 -16.01 -11.68
CA ARG A 51 24.20 -15.87 -13.14
C ARG A 51 25.48 -16.18 -13.90
N SER A 52 26.50 -16.68 -13.21
CA SER A 52 27.82 -17.02 -13.78
C SER A 52 28.50 -15.86 -14.51
N TRP A 53 28.41 -14.65 -13.95
CA TRP A 53 29.16 -13.48 -14.45
C TRP A 53 30.64 -13.61 -14.14
N SER A 54 31.49 -13.02 -15.00
CA SER A 54 32.92 -12.99 -14.73
C SER A 54 33.21 -12.04 -13.57
N THR A 55 34.22 -12.37 -12.75
CA THR A 55 34.62 -11.51 -11.63
C THR A 55 34.99 -10.09 -12.09
N ARG A 56 35.57 -9.96 -13.29
CA ARG A 56 35.91 -8.66 -13.90
C ARG A 56 34.68 -7.81 -14.21
N ASP A 57 33.59 -8.43 -14.67
CA ASP A 57 32.34 -7.72 -14.95
C ASP A 57 31.68 -7.26 -13.64
N VAL A 58 31.68 -8.12 -12.63
CA VAL A 58 31.17 -7.78 -11.29
C VAL A 58 31.96 -6.62 -10.69
N GLU A 59 33.29 -6.68 -10.71
CA GLU A 59 34.17 -5.60 -10.22
C GLU A 59 33.91 -4.27 -10.96
N LYS A 60 33.79 -4.31 -12.28
CA LYS A 60 33.47 -3.12 -13.08
C LYS A 60 32.12 -2.50 -12.68
N ASP A 61 31.10 -3.34 -12.47
CA ASP A 61 29.78 -2.89 -12.03
C ASP A 61 29.79 -2.39 -10.56
N VAL A 62 30.59 -3.00 -9.68
CA VAL A 62 30.83 -2.51 -8.32
C VAL A 62 31.48 -1.12 -8.35
N ASP A 63 32.49 -0.90 -9.18
CA ASP A 63 33.13 0.42 -9.32
C ASP A 63 32.12 1.48 -9.79
N ILE A 64 31.18 1.12 -10.68
CA ILE A 64 30.11 2.04 -11.12
C ILE A 64 29.21 2.41 -9.94
N LEU A 65 28.85 1.46 -9.08
CA LEU A 65 28.08 1.72 -7.86
C LEU A 65 28.84 2.63 -6.89
N GLU A 66 30.14 2.39 -6.70
CA GLU A 66 30.99 3.21 -5.81
C GLU A 66 31.16 4.64 -6.33
N ARG A 67 31.38 4.85 -7.63
CA ARG A 67 31.44 6.18 -8.26
C ARG A 67 30.14 6.98 -8.04
N ASN A 68 29.00 6.29 -8.00
CA ASN A 68 27.69 6.88 -7.76
C ASN A 68 27.31 6.94 -6.26
N ARG A 69 28.21 6.54 -5.34
CA ARG A 69 28.00 6.51 -3.88
C ARG A 69 26.81 5.65 -3.45
N LEU A 70 26.63 4.50 -4.10
CA LEU A 70 25.58 3.52 -3.81
C LEU A 70 26.19 2.33 -3.08
N TYR A 71 26.40 2.49 -1.78
CA TYR A 71 27.06 1.50 -0.93
C TYR A 71 26.10 0.48 -0.32
N THR A 72 24.83 0.84 -0.13
CA THR A 72 23.85 0.05 0.62
C THR A 72 22.56 -0.20 -0.16
N ILE A 73 21.84 -1.28 0.21
CA ILE A 73 20.52 -1.60 -0.39
C ILE A 73 19.51 -0.47 -0.15
N LYS A 74 19.59 0.20 1.01
CA LYS A 74 18.74 1.34 1.30
C LYS A 74 18.85 2.43 0.25
N GLU A 75 20.06 2.76 -0.20
CA GLU A 75 20.28 3.77 -1.23
C GLU A 75 19.68 3.34 -2.56
N LEU A 76 19.83 2.07 -2.94
CA LEU A 76 19.21 1.50 -4.14
C LEU A 76 17.67 1.56 -4.10
N ARG A 77 17.05 1.36 -2.93
CA ARG A 77 15.58 1.48 -2.77
C ARG A 77 15.06 2.90 -2.98
N VAL A 78 15.84 3.90 -2.59
CA VAL A 78 15.44 5.32 -2.61
C VAL A 78 15.67 5.95 -3.99
N LEU A 79 16.42 5.28 -4.88
CA LEU A 79 16.68 5.78 -6.23
C LEU A 79 15.40 5.97 -7.05
N SER A 80 15.27 7.15 -7.64
CA SER A 80 14.20 7.46 -8.59
C SER A 80 14.38 6.68 -9.90
N PRO A 81 13.32 6.45 -10.68
CA PRO A 81 13.42 5.81 -11.99
C PRO A 81 14.39 6.50 -12.96
N GLU A 82 14.49 7.84 -12.88
CA GLU A 82 15.42 8.65 -13.67
C GLU A 82 16.87 8.45 -13.21
N SER A 83 17.10 8.41 -11.89
CA SER A 83 18.44 8.13 -11.33
C SER A 83 18.96 6.76 -11.75
N TRP A 84 18.08 5.75 -11.79
CA TRP A 84 18.42 4.43 -12.32
C TRP A 84 18.79 4.44 -13.81
N GLN A 85 18.22 5.35 -14.60
CA GLN A 85 18.60 5.50 -16.01
C GLN A 85 19.98 6.15 -16.13
N ALA A 86 20.28 7.15 -15.29
CA ALA A 86 21.54 7.89 -15.30
C ALA A 86 22.78 7.05 -14.91
N ILE A 87 22.63 6.02 -14.08
CA ILE A 87 23.74 5.13 -13.71
C ILE A 87 24.16 4.30 -14.93
N GLU A 88 25.45 4.24 -15.25
CA GLU A 88 25.99 3.55 -16.44
C GLU A 88 26.08 2.02 -16.33
N LEU A 89 25.17 1.38 -15.57
CA LEU A 89 25.09 -0.08 -15.50
C LEU A 89 24.40 -0.66 -16.74
N LEU A 90 24.73 -1.91 -17.07
CA LEU A 90 24.02 -2.64 -18.12
C LEU A 90 22.52 -2.77 -17.77
N PRO A 91 21.59 -2.63 -18.75
CA PRO A 91 20.15 -2.71 -18.48
C PRO A 91 19.73 -3.99 -17.74
N LEU A 92 20.33 -5.13 -18.10
CA LEU A 92 20.07 -6.42 -17.44
C LEU A 92 20.44 -6.40 -15.95
N VAL A 93 21.58 -5.78 -15.61
CA VAL A 93 22.07 -5.66 -14.22
C VAL A 93 21.13 -4.75 -13.42
N LYS A 94 20.67 -3.65 -14.03
CA LYS A 94 19.69 -2.74 -13.41
C LYS A 94 18.39 -3.47 -13.07
N ASP A 95 17.87 -4.28 -13.99
CA ASP A 95 16.62 -5.02 -13.77
C ASP A 95 16.77 -6.09 -12.69
N LEU A 96 17.90 -6.80 -12.66
CA LEU A 96 18.19 -7.78 -11.61
C LEU A 96 18.33 -7.12 -10.23
N LEU A 97 19.06 -6.01 -10.13
CA LEU A 97 19.16 -5.25 -8.90
C LEU A 97 17.80 -4.73 -8.44
N ARG A 98 16.98 -4.19 -9.35
CA ARG A 98 15.61 -3.74 -9.02
C ARG A 98 14.75 -4.88 -8.49
N ASN A 99 14.78 -6.04 -9.14
CA ASN A 99 14.02 -7.22 -8.72
C ASN A 99 14.50 -7.76 -7.37
N ALA A 100 15.80 -7.71 -7.09
CA ALA A 100 16.34 -8.14 -5.80
C ALA A 100 15.98 -7.15 -4.68
N VAL A 101 16.11 -5.85 -4.95
CA VAL A 101 15.91 -4.78 -3.97
C VAL A 101 14.42 -4.55 -3.65
N ASN A 102 13.58 -4.62 -4.68
CA ASN A 102 12.13 -4.46 -4.64
C ASN A 102 11.50 -5.68 -5.34
N PRO A 103 11.41 -6.84 -4.66
CA PRO A 103 10.72 -7.99 -5.22
C PRO A 103 9.32 -7.57 -5.68
N PRO A 104 8.88 -7.97 -6.88
CA PRO A 104 7.58 -7.60 -7.40
C PRO A 104 6.53 -8.04 -6.39
N VAL A 105 5.86 -7.06 -5.78
CA VAL A 105 4.77 -7.33 -4.86
C VAL A 105 3.71 -8.08 -5.65
N ASP A 106 3.48 -9.35 -5.30
CA ASP A 106 2.44 -10.16 -5.94
C ASP A 106 1.08 -9.63 -5.49
N TYR A 107 0.59 -8.61 -6.19
CA TYR A 107 -0.70 -8.01 -5.96
C TYR A 107 -1.84 -9.03 -6.06
N ALA A 108 -1.64 -10.15 -6.77
CA ALA A 108 -2.62 -11.22 -6.83
C ALA A 108 -2.70 -11.95 -5.49
N LYS A 109 -1.55 -12.32 -4.89
CA LYS A 109 -1.50 -12.88 -3.52
C LYS A 109 -2.09 -11.91 -2.51
N LEU A 110 -1.69 -10.64 -2.54
CA LEU A 110 -2.19 -9.61 -1.61
C LEU A 110 -3.72 -9.42 -1.72
N LYS A 111 -4.25 -9.49 -2.95
CA LYS A 111 -5.70 -9.45 -3.21
C LYS A 111 -6.42 -10.71 -2.74
N GLN A 112 -5.81 -11.89 -2.89
CA GLN A 112 -6.36 -13.15 -2.37
C GLN A 112 -6.38 -13.17 -0.85
N GLU A 113 -5.33 -12.70 -0.20
CA GLU A 113 -5.23 -12.63 1.25
C GLU A 113 -6.25 -11.64 1.83
N LYS A 114 -6.41 -10.46 1.22
CA LYS A 114 -7.46 -9.50 1.58
C LYS A 114 -8.87 -10.09 1.43
N LYS A 115 -9.10 -10.94 0.41
CA LYS A 115 -10.38 -11.67 0.26
C LYS A 115 -10.55 -12.73 1.35
N LYS A 116 -9.50 -13.48 1.70
CA LYS A 116 -9.51 -14.48 2.78
C LYS A 116 -9.80 -13.82 4.13
N MET A 117 -9.08 -12.76 4.51
CA MET A 117 -9.35 -12.01 5.74
C MET A 117 -10.77 -11.44 5.78
N LYS A 118 -11.31 -10.95 4.66
CA LYS A 118 -12.70 -10.47 4.59
C LYS A 118 -13.71 -11.61 4.79
N LYS A 119 -13.45 -12.79 4.22
CA LYS A 119 -14.28 -13.99 4.41
C LYS A 119 -14.24 -14.46 5.87
N GLU A 120 -13.06 -14.57 6.44
CA GLU A 120 -12.84 -14.96 7.83
C GLU A 120 -13.51 -13.99 8.82
N LYS A 121 -13.36 -12.68 8.62
CA LYS A 121 -14.03 -11.65 9.42
C LYS A 121 -15.57 -11.77 9.35
N LYS A 122 -16.10 -12.17 8.20
CA LYS A 122 -17.55 -12.41 8.02
C LYS A 122 -18.00 -13.68 8.74
N GLU A 123 -17.22 -14.75 8.67
CA GLU A 123 -17.49 -16.01 9.37
C GLU A 123 -17.41 -15.87 10.89
N ARG A 124 -16.38 -15.18 11.41
CA ARG A 124 -16.25 -14.85 12.83
C ARG A 124 -17.46 -14.06 13.35
N LYS A 125 -17.90 -13.03 12.62
CA LYS A 125 -19.13 -12.28 12.97
C LYS A 125 -20.39 -13.16 12.96
N LYS A 126 -20.48 -14.14 12.05
CA LYS A 126 -21.62 -15.07 11.98
C LYS A 126 -21.61 -16.05 13.16
N GLN A 127 -20.43 -16.55 13.54
CA GLN A 127 -20.26 -17.44 14.68
C GLN A 127 -20.57 -16.73 16.00
N GLU A 128 -20.09 -15.51 16.18
CA GLU A 128 -20.40 -14.66 17.34
C GLU A 128 -21.92 -14.42 17.49
N LYS A 129 -22.60 -14.09 16.38
CA LYS A 129 -24.07 -13.97 16.37
C LYS A 129 -24.78 -15.27 16.74
N ARG A 130 -24.28 -16.42 16.28
CA ARG A 130 -24.84 -17.75 16.63
C ARG A 130 -24.67 -18.07 18.12
N VAL A 131 -23.50 -17.77 18.69
CA VAL A 131 -23.24 -17.95 20.12
C VAL A 131 -24.16 -17.06 20.95
N LYS A 132 -24.32 -15.78 20.56
CA LYS A 132 -25.22 -14.83 21.23
C LYS A 132 -26.69 -15.26 21.20
N MET A 133 -27.17 -15.78 20.07
CA MET A 133 -28.54 -16.32 19.97
C MET A 133 -28.73 -17.57 20.82
N ASN A 134 -27.72 -18.45 20.86
CA ASN A 134 -27.79 -19.67 21.65
C ASN A 134 -27.80 -19.36 23.16
N SER A 135 -26.97 -18.40 23.62
CA SER A 135 -26.94 -18.01 25.04
C SER A 135 -28.25 -17.40 25.52
N LEU A 136 -28.91 -16.56 24.71
CA LEU A 136 -30.24 -16.02 25.02
C LEU A 136 -31.30 -17.12 25.16
N SER A 137 -31.30 -18.10 24.25
CA SER A 137 -32.27 -19.20 24.29
C SER A 137 -32.13 -20.12 25.52
N MET A 138 -30.94 -20.16 26.12
CA MET A 138 -30.69 -20.95 27.34
C MET A 138 -31.10 -20.21 28.61
N ALA A 139 -31.04 -18.87 28.63
CA ALA A 139 -31.49 -18.07 29.76
C ALA A 139 -33.00 -18.25 30.01
N ASP A 140 -33.83 -18.17 28.95
CA ASP A 140 -35.29 -18.33 29.04
C ASP A 140 -35.73 -19.70 29.57
N LYS A 141 -34.94 -20.76 29.33
CA LYS A 141 -35.27 -22.11 29.83
C LYS A 141 -35.00 -22.27 31.32
N LYS A 142 -34.11 -21.48 31.91
CA LYS A 142 -33.75 -21.60 33.33
C LYS A 142 -34.84 -21.03 34.25
N ASP A 143 -35.51 -19.96 33.83
CA ASP A 143 -36.62 -19.36 34.59
C ASP A 143 -37.91 -20.20 34.56
N LYS A 144 -38.14 -20.96 33.49
CA LYS A 144 -39.31 -21.86 33.41
C LYS A 144 -39.20 -23.10 34.29
N LYS A 145 -37.98 -23.59 34.57
CA LYS A 145 -37.78 -24.77 35.43
C LYS A 145 -37.89 -24.44 36.94
N GLY A 146 -37.56 -23.20 37.35
CA GLY A 146 -37.70 -22.76 38.75
C GLY A 146 -39.14 -22.52 39.23
N LYS A 147 -40.12 -22.34 38.33
CA LYS A 147 -41.53 -22.16 38.71
C LYS A 147 -42.33 -23.44 38.88
N LYS A 148 -41.83 -24.61 38.42
CA LYS A 148 -42.56 -25.88 38.58
C LYS A 148 -42.35 -26.53 39.95
N ASP A 149 -41.19 -26.33 40.59
CA ASP A 149 -40.91 -26.91 41.91
C ASP A 149 -41.36 -26.04 43.11
N LYS A 150 -41.86 -24.83 42.86
CA LYS A 150 -42.36 -23.92 43.91
C LYS A 150 -43.88 -23.96 44.12
N LYS A 151 -44.61 -24.79 43.36
CA LYS A 151 -46.05 -25.01 43.56
C LYS A 151 -46.36 -26.13 44.57
N ASP A 152 -45.42 -27.05 44.83
CA ASP A 152 -45.64 -28.18 45.76
C ASP A 152 -44.98 -28.00 47.16
N LYS A 153 -44.50 -26.79 47.49
CA LYS A 153 -43.85 -26.51 48.79
C LYS A 153 -44.42 -25.31 49.54
N ARG A 154 -45.68 -24.95 49.29
CA ARG A 154 -46.37 -23.85 49.98
C ARG A 154 -47.34 -24.29 51.09
N ASP A 155 -47.22 -25.54 51.57
CA ASP A 155 -47.95 -26.04 52.77
C ASP A 155 -47.04 -26.36 53.97
N LYS A 156 -45.75 -26.02 53.92
CA LYS A 156 -44.88 -26.25 55.07
C LYS A 156 -43.73 -25.27 55.09
N LYS A 157 -43.88 -24.23 55.92
CA LYS A 157 -42.85 -23.64 56.80
C LYS A 157 -43.08 -22.15 56.99
N ASP A 158 -44.10 -21.85 57.80
CA ASP A 158 -43.99 -20.78 58.78
C ASP A 158 -42.76 -21.01 59.67
N LYS A 159 -42.26 -19.91 60.25
CA LYS A 159 -41.07 -19.80 61.11
C LYS A 159 -39.74 -19.93 60.36
N LYS A 160 -39.08 -18.79 60.18
CA LYS A 160 -38.12 -18.28 61.19
C LYS A 160 -37.13 -17.30 60.54
N ASP A 161 -37.18 -16.05 61.01
CA ASP A 161 -36.08 -15.08 61.19
C ASP A 161 -35.19 -14.72 59.98
N LYS A 162 -34.48 -13.60 59.90
CA LYS A 162 -34.46 -12.27 60.53
C LYS A 162 -33.16 -11.66 59.98
N ASP A 163 -33.22 -10.40 59.57
CA ASP A 163 -32.12 -9.45 59.43
C ASP A 163 -31.05 -9.55 58.33
N VAL A 164 -30.60 -8.34 58.01
CA VAL A 164 -29.31 -7.90 57.43
C VAL A 164 -29.31 -7.43 55.96
N LYS A 165 -29.68 -6.15 55.80
CA LYS A 165 -28.80 -5.02 55.44
C LYS A 165 -28.18 -4.96 54.04
N GLU A 166 -28.91 -4.29 53.15
CA GLU A 166 -28.56 -3.07 52.39
C GLU A 166 -27.11 -2.54 52.45
N VAL A 167 -26.42 -2.48 51.29
CA VAL A 167 -25.53 -1.39 50.83
C VAL A 167 -25.57 -1.34 49.28
N GLY A 168 -25.78 -0.15 48.70
CA GLY A 168 -25.68 0.20 47.27
C GLY A 168 -24.25 0.05 46.70
N GLU A 169 -23.95 0.28 45.42
CA GLU A 169 -24.10 1.54 44.65
C GLU A 169 -23.74 1.19 43.18
N GLU A 170 -24.68 1.29 42.23
CA GLU A 170 -24.84 2.35 41.21
C GLU A 170 -23.67 2.51 40.19
N LEU A 171 -23.89 2.06 38.95
CA LEU A 171 -23.14 2.48 37.76
C LEU A 171 -24.15 2.94 36.70
N LYS A 172 -24.26 4.27 36.56
CA LYS A 172 -25.04 4.96 35.53
C LYS A 172 -24.33 4.87 34.18
N GLU A 173 -25.01 4.30 33.19
CA GLU A 173 -24.71 4.46 31.77
C GLU A 173 -25.68 5.55 31.24
N VAL A 174 -25.13 6.69 30.81
CA VAL A 174 -25.91 7.80 30.25
C VAL A 174 -25.68 7.80 28.74
N ASP A 175 -26.74 7.45 28.05
CA ASP A 175 -26.94 7.62 26.61
C ASP A 175 -27.31 9.09 26.29
N ASP A 176 -27.24 9.39 24.99
CA ASP A 176 -27.95 10.45 24.28
C ASP A 176 -27.37 11.89 24.16
N LYS A 177 -27.05 12.19 22.88
CA LYS A 177 -27.60 13.25 22.01
C LYS A 177 -27.02 14.67 21.97
N GLU A 178 -26.71 15.01 20.71
CA GLU A 178 -27.07 16.22 19.96
C GLU A 178 -26.94 17.58 20.65
N ILE A 179 -25.99 18.40 20.17
CA ILE A 179 -26.22 19.83 19.94
C ILE A 179 -25.44 20.29 18.67
N MET A 180 -26.18 20.69 17.64
CA MET A 180 -25.78 21.73 16.67
C MET A 180 -26.31 23.08 17.15
N PRO A 181 -25.65 24.20 16.82
CA PRO A 181 -26.35 25.28 16.10
C PRO A 181 -25.46 25.84 14.97
N VAL A 182 -25.95 25.95 13.73
CA VAL A 182 -26.78 27.05 13.20
C VAL A 182 -26.07 28.40 13.32
N GLY A 183 -25.54 28.84 12.19
CA GLY A 183 -25.21 30.24 11.89
C GLY A 183 -25.76 30.54 10.50
N GLU A 184 -26.93 31.18 10.49
CA GLU A 184 -27.59 31.77 9.33
C GLU A 184 -26.94 33.11 8.96
N GLU A 185 -27.24 33.57 7.74
CA GLU A 185 -27.06 34.91 7.12
C GLU A 185 -26.32 34.78 5.78
N ALA A 186 -26.75 35.34 4.64
CA ALA A 186 -27.98 36.01 4.28
C ALA A 186 -28.09 35.98 2.73
N THR A 187 -29.34 35.93 2.24
CA THR A 187 -29.89 36.69 1.09
C THR A 187 -29.02 36.96 -0.14
N SER A 188 -29.51 36.53 -1.33
CA SER A 188 -30.17 37.43 -2.30
C SER A 188 -30.21 36.89 -3.74
N THR A 189 -31.45 36.76 -4.23
CA THR A 189 -31.98 37.16 -5.55
C THR A 189 -31.41 36.59 -6.87
N GLU A 190 -32.34 35.91 -7.56
CA GLU A 190 -32.78 36.15 -8.95
C GLU A 190 -31.89 35.77 -10.14
N SER A 191 -32.42 34.87 -10.98
CA SER A 191 -32.93 35.21 -12.33
C SER A 191 -32.55 34.23 -13.45
N SER A 192 -33.62 33.65 -14.02
CA SER A 192 -33.86 33.43 -15.46
C SER A 192 -33.17 32.31 -16.26
N HIS A 193 -34.03 31.40 -16.75
CA HIS A 193 -34.19 30.95 -18.14
C HIS A 193 -32.96 30.60 -19.02
N THR A 194 -32.85 29.36 -19.51
CA THR A 194 -33.29 28.92 -20.87
C THR A 194 -32.80 27.51 -21.27
N LYS A 195 -33.74 26.75 -21.87
CA LYS A 195 -33.67 25.79 -23.00
C LYS A 195 -32.54 24.75 -23.16
N ALA A 196 -32.98 23.48 -23.07
CA ALA A 196 -33.10 22.45 -24.14
C ALA A 196 -31.96 22.16 -25.16
N GLY A 197 -31.72 20.86 -25.34
CA GLY A 197 -30.92 20.17 -26.37
C GLY A 197 -30.22 18.97 -25.71
N ASP A 198 -30.83 17.79 -25.61
CA ASP A 198 -31.12 16.76 -26.63
C ASP A 198 -29.90 16.33 -27.46
N ASP A 199 -29.84 15.02 -27.72
CA ASP A 199 -28.82 14.27 -28.48
C ASP A 199 -27.51 13.91 -27.74
N GLY A 200 -27.04 12.67 -27.67
CA GLY A 200 -27.47 11.43 -28.31
C GLY A 200 -26.71 10.25 -27.69
N LEU A 201 -27.49 9.22 -27.36
CA LEU A 201 -27.12 7.94 -26.79
C LEU A 201 -26.49 7.05 -27.87
N VAL A 202 -25.23 6.61 -27.72
CA VAL A 202 -24.69 5.49 -28.51
C VAL A 202 -24.02 4.46 -27.60
N THR A 203 -24.83 3.47 -27.24
CA THR A 203 -24.46 2.16 -26.71
C THR A 203 -23.89 1.29 -27.83
N ILE A 204 -22.65 0.79 -27.70
CA ILE A 204 -22.19 -0.37 -28.51
C ILE A 204 -21.46 -1.40 -27.62
N HIS A 205 -22.23 -2.44 -27.29
CA HIS A 205 -21.93 -3.87 -27.23
C HIS A 205 -20.55 -4.37 -26.74
N LYS A 206 -20.59 -4.87 -25.49
CA LYS A 206 -19.65 -5.83 -24.90
C LYS A 206 -20.03 -7.25 -25.32
N LYS A 207 -19.17 -7.95 -26.06
CA LYS A 207 -19.32 -9.38 -26.38
C LYS A 207 -18.33 -10.21 -25.57
N ASN A 208 -18.87 -11.32 -25.07
CA ASN A 208 -18.35 -12.24 -24.08
C ASN A 208 -17.68 -13.47 -24.75
N GLU A 209 -16.80 -14.12 -23.99
CA GLU A 209 -16.55 -15.57 -23.93
C GLU A 209 -15.77 -16.34 -25.02
N ARG A 210 -14.71 -17.03 -24.53
CA ARG A 210 -14.33 -18.47 -24.62
C ARG A 210 -12.93 -18.58 -23.98
N LYS A 211 -12.67 -19.21 -22.83
CA LYS A 211 -12.81 -20.60 -22.34
C LYS A 211 -12.29 -21.64 -23.33
N LEU A 212 -11.06 -22.08 -23.11
CA LEU A 212 -10.56 -23.43 -23.41
C LEU A 212 -9.61 -23.84 -22.28
N ASP A 213 -9.96 -24.98 -21.70
CA ASP A 213 -9.22 -25.79 -20.74
C ASP A 213 -8.27 -26.68 -21.55
N ASP A 214 -7.01 -26.84 -21.14
CA ASP A 214 -6.16 -27.95 -21.55
C ASP A 214 -5.39 -28.45 -20.33
N ASP A 215 -5.72 -29.69 -19.97
CA ASP A 215 -5.02 -30.61 -19.10
C ASP A 215 -3.68 -31.01 -19.73
N ASP A 216 -2.60 -31.14 -18.94
CA ASP A 216 -1.65 -32.23 -19.20
C ASP A 216 -0.87 -32.61 -17.93
N GLU A 217 -0.62 -33.91 -17.88
CA GLU A 217 -0.17 -34.74 -16.77
C GLU A 217 1.37 -34.82 -16.67
N GLU A 218 1.79 -35.67 -15.73
CA GLU A 218 3.07 -36.42 -15.68
C GLU A 218 4.19 -35.89 -14.77
N ALA A 219 4.12 -36.44 -13.55
CA ALA A 219 5.13 -37.29 -12.92
C ALA A 219 6.59 -37.28 -13.44
N SER A 220 7.51 -37.21 -12.48
CA SER A 220 8.67 -38.11 -12.25
C SER A 220 9.76 -37.33 -11.50
N SER A 221 9.98 -37.63 -10.21
CA SER A 221 10.94 -38.62 -9.68
C SER A 221 12.32 -38.02 -9.37
N SER A 222 12.76 -38.20 -8.11
CA SER A 222 14.13 -38.55 -7.63
C SER A 222 15.36 -37.92 -8.33
N SER A 223 16.40 -37.42 -7.67
CA SER A 223 17.16 -38.00 -6.55
C SER A 223 18.32 -37.07 -6.16
N SER A 224 18.71 -37.12 -4.88
CA SER A 224 20.08 -37.08 -4.31
C SER A 224 21.26 -36.86 -5.28
N SER A 225 22.33 -36.10 -4.99
CA SER A 225 23.32 -36.27 -3.92
C SER A 225 24.52 -35.33 -4.24
N SER A 226 24.95 -34.48 -3.30
CA SER A 226 26.24 -34.52 -2.57
C SER A 226 27.52 -34.03 -3.30
N SER A 227 28.24 -33.12 -2.60
CA SER A 227 29.73 -32.94 -2.53
C SER A 227 30.48 -32.59 -3.83
N SER A 228 31.56 -31.81 -3.89
CA SER A 228 32.61 -31.43 -2.94
C SER A 228 33.52 -30.37 -3.59
N SER A 229 34.06 -29.47 -2.77
CA SER A 229 35.38 -28.80 -2.83
C SER A 229 36.24 -28.88 -4.11
N SER A 230 36.79 -27.74 -4.53
CA SER A 230 38.24 -27.47 -4.39
C SER A 230 38.64 -26.09 -4.94
N SER A 231 39.48 -25.44 -4.16
CA SER A 231 40.27 -24.24 -4.42
C SER A 231 41.44 -24.51 -5.38
N SER A 232 41.77 -23.54 -6.23
CA SER A 232 43.15 -23.37 -6.70
C SER A 232 43.43 -21.91 -7.07
N SER A 233 44.36 -21.36 -6.32
CA SER A 233 45.16 -20.16 -6.58
C SER A 233 46.10 -20.35 -7.76
N SER A 234 46.31 -19.31 -8.56
CA SER A 234 47.60 -19.09 -9.24
C SER A 234 47.77 -17.63 -9.67
N SER A 235 48.76 -17.00 -9.06
CA SER A 235 49.39 -15.75 -9.48
C SER A 235 50.38 -16.06 -10.60
N SER A 236 50.50 -15.19 -11.60
CA SER A 236 51.72 -15.08 -12.44
C SER A 236 51.78 -13.70 -13.12
N SER A 237 52.80 -12.96 -12.70
CA SER A 237 53.39 -11.75 -13.28
C SER A 237 54.15 -12.06 -14.57
N SER A 238 54.22 -11.10 -15.51
CA SER A 238 55.32 -10.97 -16.49
C SER A 238 55.30 -9.59 -17.17
N ASP A 239 56.37 -8.84 -16.92
CA ASP A 239 56.90 -7.70 -17.69
C ASP A 239 57.03 -7.95 -19.20
N SER A 240 56.95 -6.88 -20.01
CA SER A 240 58.07 -6.32 -20.81
C SER A 240 57.61 -5.63 -22.11
N SER A 241 58.29 -4.51 -22.40
CA SER A 241 58.64 -3.96 -23.74
C SER A 241 57.70 -2.94 -24.41
N ASP A 242 57.97 -1.66 -24.10
CA ASP A 242 58.69 -0.70 -24.96
C ASP A 242 58.46 -0.79 -26.49
N SER A 243 57.72 0.19 -27.04
CA SER A 243 58.09 0.93 -28.27
C SER A 243 57.05 2.03 -28.57
N ASP A 244 57.53 3.27 -28.55
CA ASP A 244 56.96 4.48 -29.16
C ASP A 244 56.59 4.24 -30.65
N PRO A 245 55.57 4.92 -31.21
CA PRO A 245 55.85 6.27 -31.70
C PRO A 245 54.72 7.30 -31.50
N GLU A 246 55.14 8.49 -31.07
CA GLU A 246 54.59 9.81 -31.35
C GLU A 246 53.73 9.86 -32.63
N MET A 247 52.44 10.10 -32.43
CA MET A 247 51.61 10.74 -33.44
C MET A 247 50.86 11.90 -32.80
N GLU A 248 51.39 13.10 -33.04
CA GLU A 248 50.76 14.40 -32.77
C GLU A 248 49.41 14.48 -33.52
N ALA A 249 48.35 13.97 -32.89
CA ALA A 249 46.98 14.28 -33.26
C ALA A 249 46.49 15.41 -32.34
N LYS A 250 46.58 16.64 -32.86
CA LYS A 250 45.93 17.84 -32.32
C LYS A 250 44.43 17.57 -32.18
N THR A 251 44.00 17.20 -30.99
CA THR A 251 42.59 17.17 -30.61
C THR A 251 42.27 18.44 -29.82
N PRO A 252 41.17 19.15 -30.14
CA PRO A 252 40.82 20.38 -29.47
C PRO A 252 40.41 20.06 -28.02
N THR A 253 41.14 20.66 -27.09
CA THR A 253 40.81 20.76 -25.67
C THR A 253 39.46 21.48 -25.52
N VAL A 254 38.36 20.72 -25.49
CA VAL A 254 37.07 21.25 -25.05
C VAL A 254 37.06 21.20 -23.54
N THR A 255 37.39 22.32 -22.92
CA THR A 255 37.28 22.53 -21.47
C THR A 255 35.83 22.30 -21.05
N ALA A 256 35.57 21.17 -20.39
CA ALA A 256 34.30 20.81 -19.76
C ALA A 256 34.04 21.60 -18.45
N SER A 257 34.41 22.88 -18.45
CA SER A 257 34.13 23.83 -17.39
C SER A 257 33.05 24.77 -17.92
N GLN A 258 31.91 24.84 -17.21
CA GLN A 258 30.77 25.73 -17.46
C GLN A 258 29.68 25.19 -18.42
N LEU A 259 28.99 24.13 -18.01
CA LEU A 259 27.54 24.19 -18.16
C LEU A 259 26.99 24.89 -16.91
N PRO A 260 26.39 26.09 -17.03
CA PRO A 260 25.76 26.71 -15.88
C PRO A 260 24.60 25.82 -15.46
N PHE A 261 24.79 25.14 -14.33
CA PHE A 261 23.71 24.55 -13.57
C PHE A 261 22.85 25.72 -13.06
N VAL A 262 21.89 26.14 -13.88
CA VAL A 262 20.90 27.14 -13.50
C VAL A 262 19.97 26.47 -12.50
N LYS A 263 20.39 26.47 -11.24
CA LYS A 263 19.45 26.57 -10.13
C LYS A 263 18.72 27.90 -10.36
N THR A 264 17.53 27.83 -10.95
CA THR A 264 16.57 28.93 -10.94
C THR A 264 15.65 28.74 -9.74
N PRO A 265 15.96 29.29 -8.55
CA PRO A 265 14.93 29.74 -7.66
C PRO A 265 14.45 31.11 -8.19
N GLY A 266 13.31 31.14 -8.87
CA GLY A 266 12.62 32.39 -9.15
C GLY A 266 12.17 32.56 -10.59
N ASN A 267 10.84 32.61 -10.76
CA ASN A 267 10.13 33.52 -11.65
C ASN A 267 10.61 33.67 -13.11
N SER A 268 10.90 32.57 -13.81
CA SER A 268 10.96 32.63 -15.27
C SER A 268 9.54 32.67 -15.84
N ALA A 269 9.15 33.84 -16.33
CA ALA A 269 7.94 34.12 -17.12
C ALA A 269 7.98 33.49 -18.52
N LEU A 270 8.42 32.23 -18.59
CA LEU A 270 8.40 31.42 -19.80
C LEU A 270 7.09 30.63 -19.79
N LEU A 271 6.38 30.72 -20.92
CA LEU A 271 5.06 30.19 -21.22
C LEU A 271 4.60 29.03 -20.32
N PRO A 272 3.38 29.09 -19.75
CA PRO A 272 2.89 28.07 -18.84
C PRO A 272 2.85 26.71 -19.54
N GLY A 273 3.83 25.85 -19.21
CA GLY A 273 3.83 24.47 -19.66
C GLY A 273 2.54 23.78 -19.22
N PRO A 274 2.05 22.80 -20.01
CA PRO A 274 0.83 22.07 -19.69
C PRO A 274 0.91 21.45 -18.29
N GLY A 275 -0.18 21.56 -17.53
CA GLY A 275 -0.30 21.00 -16.18
C GLY A 275 0.21 21.88 -15.04
N ARG A 276 0.55 23.15 -15.30
CA ARG A 276 0.94 24.08 -14.23
C ARG A 276 -0.28 24.53 -13.40
N ILE A 277 -0.12 24.53 -12.07
CA ILE A 277 -1.08 25.08 -11.11
C ILE A 277 -0.45 26.32 -10.48
N GLN A 278 -1.18 27.45 -10.49
CA GLN A 278 -0.75 28.72 -9.91
C GLN A 278 -1.73 29.15 -8.81
N PRO A 279 -1.29 29.31 -7.56
CA PRO A 279 -2.16 29.76 -6.48
C PRO A 279 -2.49 31.26 -6.62
N MET A 280 -3.77 31.63 -6.55
CA MET A 280 -4.28 33.00 -6.61
C MET A 280 -5.25 33.28 -5.45
N GLY A 281 -4.73 33.23 -4.21
CA GLY A 281 -5.55 33.41 -3.01
C GLY A 281 -6.51 32.23 -2.78
N ASN A 282 -7.81 32.49 -2.88
CA ASN A 282 -8.88 31.49 -2.67
C ASN A 282 -9.17 30.63 -3.91
N ARG A 283 -8.66 31.04 -5.08
CA ARG A 283 -8.77 30.29 -6.33
C ARG A 283 -7.38 29.94 -6.85
N ILE A 284 -7.33 28.98 -7.77
CA ILE A 284 -6.10 28.55 -8.42
C ILE A 284 -6.32 28.59 -9.93
N ARG A 285 -5.27 28.95 -10.67
CA ARG A 285 -5.25 28.84 -12.12
C ARG A 285 -4.60 27.54 -12.52
N VAL A 286 -5.24 26.83 -13.44
CA VAL A 286 -4.88 25.49 -13.88
C VAL A 286 -4.81 25.50 -15.40
N THR A 287 -3.62 25.25 -15.95
CA THR A 287 -3.44 25.10 -17.40
C THR A 287 -3.63 23.64 -17.78
N ALA A 288 -4.73 23.34 -18.49
CA ALA A 288 -5.05 22.02 -18.98
C ALA A 288 -4.06 21.56 -20.07
N GLY A 289 -4.07 20.26 -20.39
CA GLY A 289 -3.19 19.66 -21.40
C GLY A 289 -3.42 20.19 -22.82
N ASN A 290 -4.62 20.73 -23.10
CA ASN A 290 -4.93 21.42 -24.36
C ASN A 290 -4.43 22.88 -24.41
N GLY A 291 -3.74 23.37 -23.36
CA GLY A 291 -3.24 24.74 -23.26
C GLY A 291 -4.28 25.77 -22.77
N THR A 292 -5.55 25.40 -22.62
CA THR A 292 -6.57 26.30 -22.05
C THR A 292 -6.35 26.47 -20.55
N THR A 293 -6.54 27.69 -20.04
CA THR A 293 -6.39 27.99 -18.62
C THR A 293 -7.74 28.16 -17.98
N TYR A 294 -7.93 27.49 -16.84
CA TYR A 294 -9.13 27.53 -16.03
C TYR A 294 -8.81 28.11 -14.66
N GLU A 295 -9.71 28.93 -14.13
CA GLU A 295 -9.71 29.33 -12.74
C GLU A 295 -10.69 28.46 -11.97
N VAL A 296 -10.21 27.79 -10.93
CA VAL A 296 -10.99 26.84 -10.12
C VAL A 296 -10.82 27.16 -8.63
N ASP A 297 -11.71 26.65 -7.81
CA ASP A 297 -11.60 26.80 -6.36
C ASP A 297 -10.37 26.08 -5.81
N ARG A 298 -9.69 26.71 -4.85
CA ARG A 298 -8.45 26.17 -4.28
C ARG A 298 -8.68 24.90 -3.47
N PHE A 299 -9.84 24.76 -2.84
CA PHE A 299 -10.09 23.69 -1.90
C PHE A 299 -11.02 22.63 -2.49
N CYS A 300 -10.61 21.36 -2.36
CA CYS A 300 -11.43 20.23 -2.78
C CYS A 300 -12.69 20.13 -1.91
N PRO A 301 -13.90 20.03 -2.50
CA PRO A 301 -15.17 20.03 -1.77
C PRO A 301 -15.38 18.82 -0.84
N HIS A 302 -14.54 17.79 -0.93
CA HIS A 302 -14.65 16.61 -0.07
C HIS A 302 -14.16 16.86 1.37
N LYS A 303 -12.93 17.36 1.55
CA LYS A 303 -12.30 17.57 2.87
C LYS A 303 -11.41 18.83 2.90
N HIS A 304 -11.78 19.84 2.12
CA HIS A 304 -11.06 21.12 2.03
C HIS A 304 -9.55 20.95 1.78
N VAL A 305 -9.20 20.01 0.90
CA VAL A 305 -7.80 19.72 0.57
C VAL A 305 -7.31 20.78 -0.40
N ASP A 306 -6.16 21.39 -0.13
CA ASP A 306 -5.55 22.38 -1.01
C ASP A 306 -5.11 21.77 -2.35
N LEU A 307 -5.82 22.10 -3.42
CA LEU A 307 -5.55 21.68 -4.79
C LEU A 307 -4.34 22.41 -5.39
N ALA A 308 -3.90 23.54 -4.83
CA ALA A 308 -2.64 24.18 -5.26
C ALA A 308 -1.44 23.26 -5.01
N THR A 309 -1.46 22.57 -3.86
CA THR A 309 -0.34 21.75 -3.39
C THR A 309 -0.54 20.26 -3.68
N LYS A 310 -1.79 19.79 -3.70
CA LYS A 310 -2.14 18.36 -3.85
C LYS A 310 -2.97 18.07 -5.10
N GLY A 311 -3.17 19.05 -5.97
CA GLY A 311 -3.81 18.87 -7.26
C GLY A 311 -2.81 18.38 -8.31
N VAL A 312 -3.27 17.54 -9.24
CA VAL A 312 -2.53 17.13 -10.43
C VAL A 312 -3.44 17.26 -11.63
N VAL A 313 -2.94 17.86 -12.70
CA VAL A 313 -3.68 18.04 -13.95
C VAL A 313 -3.27 16.94 -14.92
N VAL A 314 -4.24 16.21 -15.46
CA VAL A 314 -4.01 15.20 -16.50
C VAL A 314 -5.00 15.45 -17.63
N GLY A 315 -4.49 15.91 -18.78
CA GLY A 315 -5.33 16.37 -19.89
C GLY A 315 -6.25 17.52 -19.46
N ASN A 316 -7.56 17.34 -19.61
CA ASN A 316 -8.58 18.34 -19.23
C ASN A 316 -9.24 18.04 -17.87
N THR A 317 -8.60 17.23 -17.03
CA THR A 317 -9.14 16.83 -15.73
C THR A 317 -8.17 17.20 -14.61
N LEU A 318 -8.69 17.84 -13.56
CA LEU A 318 -7.97 18.10 -12.32
C LEU A 318 -8.26 17.00 -11.32
N PHE A 319 -7.20 16.39 -10.79
CA PHE A 319 -7.27 15.32 -9.80
C PHE A 319 -6.83 15.81 -8.42
N CYS A 320 -7.60 15.46 -7.39
CA CYS A 320 -7.17 15.62 -6.00
C CYS A 320 -6.43 14.36 -5.53
N ASN A 321 -5.11 14.43 -5.30
CA ASN A 321 -4.30 13.26 -4.93
C ASN A 321 -4.72 12.57 -3.63
N LYS A 322 -5.37 13.26 -2.70
CA LYS A 322 -5.71 12.68 -1.38
C LYS A 322 -6.83 11.63 -1.46
N HIS A 323 -7.83 11.85 -2.31
CA HIS A 323 -9.02 10.97 -2.40
C HIS A 323 -9.32 10.55 -3.84
N ASN A 324 -8.47 10.92 -4.78
CA ASN A 324 -8.60 10.63 -6.20
C ASN A 324 -9.94 11.11 -6.80
N TRP A 325 -10.39 12.30 -6.40
CA TRP A 325 -11.54 12.96 -7.01
C TRP A 325 -11.08 13.63 -8.30
N ALA A 326 -11.85 13.41 -9.37
CA ALA A 326 -11.57 13.89 -10.71
C ALA A 326 -12.60 14.96 -11.09
N PHE A 327 -12.13 16.14 -11.48
CA PHE A 327 -12.95 17.28 -11.84
C PHE A 327 -12.70 17.62 -13.31
N ALA A 328 -13.73 17.48 -14.14
CA ALA A 328 -13.62 17.79 -15.57
C ALA A 328 -13.64 19.30 -15.77
N LEU A 329 -12.51 19.89 -16.18
CA LEU A 329 -12.35 21.35 -16.30
C LEU A 329 -13.30 21.94 -17.34
N ASP A 330 -13.52 21.23 -18.45
CA ASP A 330 -14.42 21.64 -19.52
C ASP A 330 -15.89 21.70 -19.08
N ASN A 331 -16.27 20.90 -18.07
CA ASN A 331 -17.63 20.86 -17.53
C ASN A 331 -17.73 21.58 -16.18
N LYS A 332 -17.22 22.82 -16.12
CA LYS A 332 -17.21 23.68 -14.93
C LYS A 332 -16.57 23.04 -13.70
N GLY A 333 -15.67 22.07 -13.88
CA GLY A 333 -15.03 21.36 -12.77
C GLY A 333 -15.93 20.33 -12.07
N TYR A 334 -16.94 19.80 -12.75
CA TYR A 334 -17.87 18.82 -12.18
C TYR A 334 -17.24 17.44 -11.98
N CYS A 335 -17.53 16.81 -10.84
CA CYS A 335 -17.13 15.44 -10.52
C CYS A 335 -18.29 14.46 -10.67
N SER A 336 -18.26 13.61 -11.70
CA SER A 336 -19.35 12.69 -12.04
C SER A 336 -19.70 11.70 -10.93
N LYS A 337 -18.73 11.31 -10.08
CA LYS A 337 -18.93 10.32 -9.02
C LYS A 337 -19.66 10.87 -7.79
N HIS A 338 -19.38 12.14 -7.45
CA HIS A 338 -19.76 12.70 -6.16
C HIS A 338 -20.70 13.91 -6.27
N ARG A 339 -21.09 14.29 -7.50
CA ARG A 339 -21.99 15.43 -7.76
C ARG A 339 -21.54 16.74 -7.11
N ALA A 340 -20.22 16.94 -7.04
CA ALA A 340 -19.60 18.13 -6.49
C ALA A 340 -18.81 18.85 -7.60
N THR A 341 -18.57 20.14 -7.43
CA THR A 341 -17.85 20.97 -8.40
C THR A 341 -16.75 21.78 -7.72
N VAL A 342 -15.70 22.12 -8.48
CA VAL A 342 -14.67 23.10 -8.10
C VAL A 342 -14.86 24.44 -8.83
N ASN A 343 -16.04 24.66 -9.40
CA ASN A 343 -16.44 25.91 -10.08
C ASN A 343 -15.40 26.38 -11.10
N ALA A 344 -15.04 25.52 -12.05
CA ALA A 344 -14.07 25.88 -13.08
C ALA A 344 -14.65 26.91 -14.06
N CYS A 345 -13.91 28.01 -14.25
CA CYS A 345 -14.22 29.06 -15.20
C CYS A 345 -13.06 29.17 -16.20
N LYS A 346 -13.34 29.09 -17.50
CA LYS A 346 -12.31 29.32 -18.52
C LYS A 346 -11.87 30.79 -18.46
N VAL A 347 -10.57 31.03 -18.48
CA VAL A 347 -10.00 32.37 -18.52
C VAL A 347 -9.29 32.52 -19.88
N ASP A 348 -9.84 33.38 -20.72
CA ASP A 348 -9.19 33.78 -21.97
C ASP A 348 -8.20 34.92 -21.66
N TRP A 349 -7.00 34.83 -22.24
CA TRP A 349 -5.88 35.74 -22.01
C TRP A 349 -5.59 36.57 -23.25
#